data_AF-A0A7K2VF37-F1
#
_entry.id   AF-A0A7K2VF37-F1
#
_cell.length_a   1.000
_cell.length_b   1.000
_cell.length_c   1.000
_cell.angle_alpha   90.00
_cell.angle_beta   90.00
_cell.angle_gamma   90.00
#
_symmetry.space_group_name_H-M   'P 1'
#
loop_
_entity.id
_entity.type
_entity.pdbx_description
1 polymer ?
#
loop_
_entity_poly.entity_id
_entity_poly.type
_entity_poly.pdbx_seq_one_letter_code
_entity_poly.pdbx_strand_id
1 'polypeptide(L)'
;MTMTSDSRHTSWRPQEPALSVRQVLTLERVLAGEPEVVAGAGGLDRAVRWVHVAEAADVGVMLTGGEMVLTTGVLLAGDEAKQAAYVQSLHRAEAAAVVLGLGRAFPTPPEVMRRAAERCGLPLVVLHRPFPFAELTEEVQSRLVRAKFAAVSLSEAVRTSLTALITSGAPLQRLLDEVAQHSGCPVVLTNLAHRVLATAGERPAVDDVLRDWERIARQAWGHHPGLSGTGGGSEGDGWVRAELGGRGERWGRLLLCGYRGDSASGRLLADRAAEALVLHRMLGGASGRTWEEQSAHGLLTDLASGTVPARHLLPRARAAGLPVNRRTFVPLVVPGAEPGRLDRVLRTLGLTGLVAELADGATAVLLSLARDQDAEALTSRLAARLRTP
;
A
#
# COMPACT_ATOMS: atom_id res chain seq x y z
N MET A 1 -29.81 -20.84 39.13
CA MET A 1 -28.45 -20.62 38.57
C MET A 1 -28.63 -20.45 37.08
N THR A 2 -28.78 -19.19 36.66
CA THR A 2 -29.06 -18.73 35.31
C THR A 2 -27.75 -18.57 34.56
N MET A 3 -27.59 -19.23 33.41
CA MET A 3 -26.62 -18.83 32.40
C MET A 3 -27.34 -18.65 31.07
N THR A 4 -27.72 -17.41 30.81
CA THR A 4 -27.98 -16.84 29.50
C THR A 4 -26.71 -16.89 28.66
N SER A 5 -26.72 -17.58 27.51
CA SER A 5 -25.72 -17.35 26.46
C SER A 5 -26.29 -16.37 25.43
N ASP A 6 -25.78 -15.16 25.50
CA ASP A 6 -25.95 -14.06 24.55
C ASP A 6 -25.08 -14.35 23.33
N SER A 7 -25.66 -14.85 22.24
CA SER A 7 -24.96 -15.08 20.97
C SER A 7 -25.01 -13.84 20.08
N ARG A 8 -24.19 -12.85 20.43
CA ARG A 8 -23.79 -11.78 19.51
C ARG A 8 -22.85 -12.32 18.43
N HIS A 9 -23.42 -12.93 17.39
CA HIS A 9 -22.71 -13.14 16.12
C HIS A 9 -22.58 -11.81 15.38
N THR A 10 -21.56 -11.03 15.73
CA THR A 10 -21.05 -9.97 14.85
C THR A 10 -20.16 -10.66 13.83
N SER A 11 -20.76 -11.20 12.75
CA SER A 11 -19.97 -11.76 11.65
C SER A 11 -19.33 -10.61 10.88
N TRP A 12 -18.08 -10.30 11.22
CA TRP A 12 -17.18 -9.53 10.37
C TRP A 12 -17.07 -10.23 9.01
N ARG A 13 -17.69 -9.66 7.97
CA ARG A 13 -17.41 -10.02 6.58
C ARG A 13 -16.32 -9.07 6.07
N PRO A 14 -15.20 -9.57 5.52
CA PRO A 14 -14.23 -8.70 4.87
C PRO A 14 -14.95 -7.90 3.78
N GLN A 15 -14.82 -6.57 3.81
CA GLN A 15 -15.33 -5.70 2.75
C GLN A 15 -14.60 -6.05 1.45
N GLU A 16 -15.19 -6.94 0.64
CA GLU A 16 -14.87 -7.00 -0.78
C GLU A 16 -15.09 -5.60 -1.36
N PRO A 17 -14.21 -5.09 -2.24
CA PRO A 17 -14.44 -3.83 -2.92
C PRO A 17 -15.71 -3.94 -3.77
N ALA A 18 -16.84 -3.52 -3.20
CA ALA A 18 -18.15 -3.57 -3.84
C ALA A 18 -18.52 -2.17 -4.34
N LEU A 19 -19.00 -2.09 -5.58
CA LEU A 19 -19.59 -0.86 -6.11
C LEU A 19 -20.87 -0.57 -5.32
N SER A 20 -21.03 0.65 -4.84
CA SER A 20 -22.31 1.10 -4.26
C SER A 20 -23.35 1.37 -5.34
N VAL A 21 -24.63 1.33 -4.98
CA VAL A 21 -25.72 1.76 -5.89
C VAL A 21 -25.45 3.15 -6.45
N ARG A 22 -25.03 4.09 -5.59
CA ARG A 22 -24.62 5.46 -5.99
C ARG A 22 -23.58 5.46 -7.09
N GLN A 23 -22.50 4.68 -6.92
CA GLN A 23 -21.43 4.61 -7.92
C GLN A 23 -21.91 4.01 -9.24
N VAL A 24 -22.78 3.00 -9.20
CA VAL A 24 -23.39 2.43 -10.42
C VAL A 24 -24.22 3.47 -11.15
N LEU A 25 -24.99 4.32 -10.44
CA LEU A 25 -25.79 5.38 -11.06
C LEU A 25 -24.97 6.49 -11.70
N THR A 26 -23.70 6.66 -11.32
CA THR A 26 -22.78 7.65 -11.92
C THR A 26 -22.06 7.16 -13.17
N LEU A 27 -22.25 5.90 -13.57
CA LEU A 27 -21.62 5.37 -14.78
C LEU A 27 -22.19 6.08 -16.01
N GLU A 28 -21.32 6.49 -16.94
CA GLU A 28 -21.70 7.23 -18.16
C GLU A 28 -22.85 6.54 -18.93
N ARG A 29 -22.81 5.21 -19.00
CA ARG A 29 -23.89 4.42 -19.62
C ARG A 29 -25.20 4.59 -18.85
N VAL A 30 -25.20 4.44 -17.53
CA VAL A 30 -26.44 4.61 -16.72
C VAL A 30 -26.96 6.04 -16.84
N LEU A 31 -26.08 7.03 -16.82
CA LEU A 31 -26.44 8.44 -17.03
C LEU A 31 -27.12 8.69 -18.38
N ALA A 32 -26.74 7.97 -19.45
CA ALA A 32 -27.41 8.05 -20.74
C ALA A 32 -28.87 7.55 -20.70
N GLY A 33 -29.22 6.71 -19.72
CA GLY A 33 -30.59 6.29 -19.42
C GLY A 33 -31.41 7.32 -18.63
N GLU A 34 -30.80 8.46 -18.25
CA GLU A 34 -31.39 9.50 -17.39
C GLU A 34 -31.98 8.89 -16.10
N PRO A 35 -31.13 8.45 -15.16
CA PRO A 35 -31.57 7.76 -13.95
C PRO A 35 -32.15 8.76 -12.94
N GLU A 36 -33.33 8.45 -12.40
CA GLU A 36 -33.95 9.21 -11.31
C GLU A 36 -34.22 8.28 -10.12
N VAL A 37 -33.71 8.64 -8.94
CA VAL A 37 -34.02 7.94 -7.68
C VAL A 37 -35.37 8.45 -7.18
N VAL A 38 -36.42 7.65 -7.32
CA VAL A 38 -37.80 8.05 -6.98
C VAL A 38 -38.24 7.62 -5.58
N ALA A 39 -37.50 6.68 -4.97
CA ALA A 39 -37.70 6.26 -3.57
C ALA A 39 -36.44 5.61 -2.99
N GLY A 40 -36.35 5.54 -1.67
CA GLY A 40 -35.33 4.78 -0.94
C GLY A 40 -33.92 5.38 -1.03
N ALA A 41 -33.80 6.71 -1.19
CA ALA A 41 -32.51 7.39 -1.37
C ALA A 41 -31.50 7.15 -0.24
N GLY A 42 -31.96 6.83 0.97
CA GLY A 42 -31.09 6.44 2.10
C GLY A 42 -30.34 5.13 1.89
N GLY A 43 -30.72 4.30 0.91
CA GLY A 43 -30.08 3.02 0.58
C GLY A 43 -29.02 3.10 -0.51
N LEU A 44 -28.65 4.28 -1.01
CA LEU A 44 -27.75 4.42 -2.17
C LEU A 44 -26.31 3.96 -1.91
N ASP A 45 -25.89 3.85 -0.65
CA ASP A 45 -24.55 3.39 -0.29
C ASP A 45 -24.48 1.85 -0.07
N ARG A 46 -25.59 1.13 -0.34
CA ARG A 46 -25.60 -0.34 -0.34
C ARG A 46 -24.66 -0.90 -1.41
N ALA A 47 -23.92 -1.93 -1.03
CA ALA A 47 -23.03 -2.69 -1.92
C ALA A 47 -23.82 -3.50 -2.96
N VAL A 48 -23.45 -3.35 -4.22
CA VAL A 48 -23.96 -4.11 -5.36
C VAL A 48 -23.00 -5.27 -5.63
N ARG A 49 -23.45 -6.51 -5.41
CA ARG A 49 -22.65 -7.71 -5.73
C ARG A 49 -22.83 -8.18 -7.16
N TRP A 50 -23.95 -7.83 -7.78
CA TRP A 50 -24.39 -8.35 -9.07
C TRP A 50 -25.50 -7.48 -9.65
N VAL A 51 -25.65 -7.50 -10.98
CA VAL A 51 -26.77 -6.87 -11.70
C VAL A 51 -27.54 -7.96 -12.42
N HIS A 52 -28.85 -8.02 -12.19
CA HIS A 52 -29.71 -9.08 -12.74
C HIS A 52 -30.86 -8.48 -13.53
N VAL A 53 -31.05 -8.93 -14.77
CA VAL A 53 -32.23 -8.57 -15.57
C VAL A 53 -33.32 -9.60 -15.33
N ALA A 54 -34.47 -9.16 -14.81
CA ALA A 54 -35.52 -10.07 -14.38
C ALA A 54 -36.92 -9.57 -14.74
N GLU A 55 -37.60 -10.36 -15.59
CA GLU A 55 -38.99 -10.18 -15.99
C GLU A 55 -39.84 -11.32 -15.44
N ALA A 56 -39.92 -11.41 -14.12
CA ALA A 56 -40.80 -12.35 -13.42
C ALA A 56 -41.53 -11.64 -12.28
N ALA A 57 -42.73 -12.10 -11.93
CA ALA A 57 -43.52 -11.50 -10.85
C ALA A 57 -42.96 -11.79 -9.45
N ASP A 58 -42.20 -12.88 -9.30
CA ASP A 58 -41.58 -13.28 -8.02
C ASP A 58 -40.08 -13.58 -8.20
N VAL A 59 -39.29 -12.54 -8.43
CA VAL A 59 -37.84 -12.65 -8.62
C VAL A 59 -37.11 -12.92 -7.31
N GLY A 60 -37.66 -12.47 -6.17
CA GLY A 60 -36.98 -12.52 -4.88
C GLY A 60 -36.59 -13.93 -4.43
N VAL A 61 -37.34 -14.98 -4.83
CA VAL A 61 -37.02 -16.38 -4.47
C VAL A 61 -35.73 -16.90 -5.12
N MET A 62 -35.22 -16.23 -6.15
CA MET A 62 -34.00 -16.61 -6.87
C MET A 62 -32.79 -15.75 -6.47
N LEU A 63 -32.98 -14.77 -5.61
CA LEU A 63 -31.94 -13.83 -5.18
C LEU A 63 -31.22 -14.30 -3.92
N THR A 64 -29.99 -13.86 -3.75
CA THR A 64 -29.08 -14.22 -2.66
C THR A 64 -28.60 -13.02 -1.85
N GLY A 65 -29.10 -11.82 -2.15
CA GLY A 65 -28.79 -10.54 -1.50
C GLY A 65 -27.84 -9.64 -2.30
N GLY A 66 -27.90 -8.33 -2.09
CA GLY A 66 -26.99 -7.37 -2.71
C GLY A 66 -27.09 -7.28 -4.25
N GLU A 67 -28.08 -7.90 -4.89
CA GLU A 67 -28.31 -7.74 -6.32
C GLU A 67 -29.01 -6.41 -6.63
N MET A 68 -28.61 -5.77 -7.73
CA MET A 68 -29.37 -4.70 -8.37
C MET A 68 -30.22 -5.31 -9.47
N VAL A 69 -31.55 -5.19 -9.36
CA VAL A 69 -32.48 -5.81 -10.30
C VAL A 69 -32.93 -4.80 -11.35
N LEU A 70 -32.76 -5.14 -12.63
CA LEU A 70 -33.22 -4.40 -13.79
C LEU A 70 -34.51 -5.02 -14.33
N THR A 71 -35.54 -4.21 -14.54
CA THR A 71 -36.82 -4.68 -15.10
C THR A 71 -37.49 -3.57 -15.93
N THR A 72 -38.27 -3.95 -16.93
CA THR A 72 -39.25 -3.13 -17.63
C THR A 72 -40.62 -3.17 -16.96
N GLY A 73 -40.81 -4.14 -16.04
CA GLY A 73 -42.04 -4.33 -15.28
C GLY A 73 -43.24 -4.70 -16.14
N VAL A 74 -43.06 -5.20 -17.37
CA VAL A 74 -44.17 -5.45 -18.31
C VAL A 74 -45.23 -6.39 -17.73
N LEU A 75 -44.83 -7.33 -16.87
CA LEU A 75 -45.71 -8.28 -16.19
C LEU A 75 -46.43 -7.71 -14.95
N LEU A 76 -46.06 -6.51 -14.51
CA LEU A 76 -46.60 -5.80 -13.35
C LEU A 76 -47.59 -4.69 -13.76
N ALA A 77 -47.65 -4.35 -15.04
CA ALA A 77 -48.51 -3.30 -15.56
C ALA A 77 -49.99 -3.63 -15.33
N GLY A 78 -50.76 -2.67 -14.83
CA GLY A 78 -52.19 -2.83 -14.56
C GLY A 78 -52.56 -3.60 -13.29
N ASP A 79 -51.59 -4.08 -12.51
CA ASP A 79 -51.81 -4.84 -11.27
C ASP A 79 -51.02 -4.24 -10.10
N GLU A 80 -51.66 -3.33 -9.36
CA GLU A 80 -51.05 -2.63 -8.23
C GLU A 80 -50.61 -3.59 -7.10
N ALA A 81 -51.34 -4.69 -6.89
CA ALA A 81 -51.00 -5.66 -5.87
C ALA A 81 -49.69 -6.37 -6.20
N LYS A 82 -49.49 -6.76 -7.47
CA LYS A 82 -48.22 -7.33 -7.95
C LYS A 82 -47.07 -6.34 -7.88
N GLN A 83 -47.30 -5.06 -8.19
CA GLN A 83 -46.28 -4.02 -8.08
C GLN A 83 -45.75 -3.88 -6.65
N ALA A 84 -46.64 -3.82 -5.65
CA ALA A 84 -46.25 -3.76 -4.25
C ALA A 84 -45.54 -5.05 -3.79
N ALA A 85 -46.08 -6.21 -4.16
CA ALA A 85 -45.52 -7.52 -3.80
C ALA A 85 -44.13 -7.73 -4.39
N TYR A 86 -43.88 -7.26 -5.62
CA TYR A 86 -42.58 -7.34 -6.28
C TYR A 86 -41.50 -6.60 -5.48
N VAL A 87 -41.75 -5.34 -5.11
CA VAL A 87 -40.82 -4.54 -4.30
C VAL A 87 -40.57 -5.16 -2.93
N GLN A 88 -41.61 -5.71 -2.30
CA GLN A 88 -41.48 -6.42 -1.02
C GLN A 88 -40.66 -7.71 -1.16
N SER A 89 -40.81 -8.45 -2.27
CA SER A 89 -40.04 -9.66 -2.55
C SER A 89 -38.55 -9.32 -2.69
N LEU A 90 -38.21 -8.28 -3.44
CA LEU A 90 -36.82 -7.81 -3.58
C LEU A 90 -36.21 -7.34 -2.26
N HIS A 91 -36.97 -6.61 -1.45
CA HIS A 91 -36.51 -6.18 -0.14
C HIS A 91 -36.23 -7.37 0.79
N ARG A 92 -37.15 -8.35 0.84
CA ARG A 92 -36.97 -9.58 1.66
C ARG A 92 -35.74 -10.38 1.25
N ALA A 93 -35.41 -10.36 -0.04
CA ALA A 93 -34.22 -11.00 -0.56
C ALA A 93 -32.94 -10.16 -0.42
N GLU A 94 -32.98 -9.06 0.34
CA GLU A 94 -31.85 -8.14 0.57
C GLU A 94 -31.27 -7.51 -0.70
N ALA A 95 -32.09 -7.26 -1.73
CA ALA A 95 -31.63 -6.59 -2.94
C ALA A 95 -31.01 -5.21 -2.63
N ALA A 96 -29.97 -4.87 -3.38
CA ALA A 96 -29.28 -3.58 -3.26
C ALA A 96 -30.15 -2.43 -3.79
N ALA A 97 -30.82 -2.65 -4.94
CA ALA A 97 -31.70 -1.68 -5.59
C ALA A 97 -32.59 -2.35 -6.65
N VAL A 98 -33.65 -1.66 -7.07
CA VAL A 98 -34.43 -1.98 -8.26
C VAL A 98 -34.40 -0.82 -9.24
N VAL A 99 -34.15 -1.12 -10.52
CA VAL A 99 -34.07 -0.17 -11.62
C VAL A 99 -35.17 -0.51 -12.63
N LEU A 100 -36.13 0.40 -12.79
CA LEU A 100 -37.26 0.27 -13.69
C LEU A 100 -37.04 1.10 -14.96
N GLY A 101 -36.97 0.44 -16.12
CA GLY A 101 -36.97 1.15 -17.41
C GLY A 101 -38.36 1.67 -17.74
N LEU A 102 -38.53 2.98 -17.85
CA LEU A 102 -39.80 3.56 -18.29
C LEU A 102 -40.02 3.28 -19.78
N GLY A 103 -41.29 3.11 -20.14
CA GLY A 103 -41.68 2.71 -21.49
C GLY A 103 -43.18 2.54 -21.61
N ARG A 104 -43.63 1.67 -22.53
CA ARG A 104 -45.08 1.48 -22.78
C ARG A 104 -45.83 0.94 -21.56
N ALA A 105 -45.20 0.05 -20.79
CA ALA A 105 -45.79 -0.56 -19.59
C ALA A 105 -45.93 0.45 -18.44
N PHE A 106 -44.92 1.30 -18.27
CA PHE A 106 -44.87 2.38 -17.28
C PHE A 106 -44.39 3.67 -17.92
N PRO A 107 -45.30 4.54 -18.39
CA PRO A 107 -44.94 5.84 -18.96
C PRO A 107 -44.40 6.82 -17.92
N THR A 108 -44.77 6.62 -16.65
CA THR A 108 -44.33 7.42 -15.50
C THR A 108 -44.00 6.49 -14.33
N PRO A 109 -43.21 6.95 -13.34
CA PRO A 109 -42.87 6.15 -12.17
C PRO A 109 -44.14 5.65 -11.45
N PRO A 110 -44.33 4.32 -11.29
CA PRO A 110 -45.53 3.79 -10.66
C PRO A 110 -45.55 4.10 -9.16
N GLU A 111 -46.54 4.89 -8.76
CA GLU A 111 -46.69 5.39 -7.40
C GLU A 111 -46.78 4.28 -6.35
N VAL A 112 -47.36 3.13 -6.71
CA VAL A 112 -47.47 1.95 -5.83
C VAL A 112 -46.10 1.36 -5.51
N MET A 113 -45.24 1.21 -6.53
CA MET A 113 -43.85 0.75 -6.32
C MET A 113 -43.06 1.78 -5.53
N ARG A 114 -43.22 3.08 -5.85
CA ARG A 114 -42.55 4.19 -5.13
C ARG A 114 -42.83 4.13 -3.63
N ARG A 115 -44.11 4.06 -3.25
CA ARG A 115 -44.51 3.96 -1.83
C ARG A 115 -44.01 2.67 -1.17
N ALA A 116 -44.02 1.55 -1.88
CA ALA A 116 -43.51 0.29 -1.35
C ALA A 116 -42.00 0.35 -1.09
N ALA A 117 -41.25 0.91 -2.03
CA ALA A 117 -39.80 1.04 -1.98
C ALA A 117 -39.36 2.00 -0.87
N GLU A 118 -40.08 3.13 -0.71
CA GLU A 118 -39.83 4.09 0.35
C GLU A 118 -40.04 3.46 1.74
N ARG A 119 -41.14 2.73 1.94
CA ARG A 119 -41.45 2.08 3.22
C ARG A 119 -40.39 1.09 3.67
N CYS A 120 -39.77 0.37 2.73
CA CYS A 120 -38.74 -0.62 3.02
C CYS A 120 -37.30 -0.11 2.84
N GLY A 121 -37.13 1.18 2.48
CA GLY A 121 -35.84 1.80 2.23
C GLY A 121 -35.05 1.13 1.10
N LEU A 122 -35.71 0.48 0.15
CA LEU A 122 -35.07 -0.09 -1.04
C LEU A 122 -34.97 1.01 -2.10
N PRO A 123 -33.76 1.34 -2.62
CA PRO A 123 -33.64 2.28 -3.72
C PRO A 123 -34.46 1.82 -4.94
N LEU A 124 -35.41 2.64 -5.36
CA LEU A 124 -36.11 2.50 -6.63
C LEU A 124 -35.62 3.60 -7.56
N VAL A 125 -35.01 3.18 -8.65
CA VAL A 125 -34.49 4.06 -9.70
C VAL A 125 -35.32 3.84 -10.95
N VAL A 126 -35.69 4.91 -11.63
CA VAL A 126 -36.29 4.84 -12.97
C VAL A 126 -35.28 5.31 -14.01
N LEU A 127 -35.33 4.72 -15.21
CA LEU A 127 -34.58 5.21 -16.37
C LEU A 127 -35.59 5.83 -17.35
N HIS A 128 -35.42 7.12 -17.65
CA HIS A 128 -36.34 7.86 -18.53
C HIS A 128 -36.12 7.58 -20.02
N ARG A 129 -34.96 7.03 -20.40
CA ARG A 129 -34.69 6.62 -21.79
C ARG A 129 -34.56 5.10 -21.93
N PRO A 130 -34.92 4.52 -23.09
CA PRO A 130 -34.62 3.14 -23.40
C PRO A 130 -33.14 2.86 -23.22
N PHE A 131 -32.83 1.85 -22.42
CA PHE A 131 -31.46 1.56 -22.02
C PHE A 131 -31.14 0.06 -22.24
N PRO A 132 -30.02 -0.29 -22.91
CA PRO A 132 -29.66 -1.68 -23.16
C PRO A 132 -29.17 -2.35 -21.86
N PHE A 133 -30.06 -3.05 -21.16
CA PHE A 133 -29.75 -3.73 -19.89
C PHE A 133 -28.59 -4.73 -19.98
N ALA A 134 -28.36 -5.33 -21.15
CA ALA A 134 -27.22 -6.22 -21.38
C ALA A 134 -25.88 -5.49 -21.21
N GLU A 135 -25.76 -4.26 -21.73
CA GLU A 135 -24.52 -3.47 -21.63
C GLU A 135 -24.25 -3.00 -20.19
N LEU A 136 -25.28 -2.65 -19.42
CA LEU A 136 -25.11 -2.33 -18.00
C LEU A 136 -24.70 -3.54 -17.18
N THR A 137 -25.31 -4.69 -17.48
CA THR A 137 -24.94 -5.95 -16.83
C THR A 137 -23.47 -6.27 -17.11
N GLU A 138 -23.01 -6.16 -18.36
CA GLU A 138 -21.62 -6.37 -18.76
C GLU A 138 -20.66 -5.37 -18.11
N GLU A 139 -20.97 -4.07 -18.13
CA GLU A 139 -20.13 -3.03 -17.54
C GLU A 139 -19.96 -3.22 -16.02
N VAL A 140 -21.07 -3.45 -15.30
CA VAL A 140 -21.02 -3.65 -13.85
C VAL A 140 -20.35 -4.97 -13.50
N GLN A 141 -20.62 -6.07 -14.22
CA GLN A 141 -19.93 -7.33 -14.03
C GLN A 141 -18.42 -7.21 -14.29
N SER A 142 -18.01 -6.55 -15.37
CA SER A 142 -16.60 -6.31 -15.71
C SER A 142 -15.89 -5.55 -14.58
N ARG A 143 -16.54 -4.51 -14.01
CA ARG A 143 -15.97 -3.77 -12.88
C ARG A 143 -15.92 -4.58 -11.59
N LEU A 144 -16.96 -5.35 -11.27
CA LEU A 144 -16.97 -6.22 -10.09
C LEU A 144 -15.90 -7.32 -10.19
N VAL A 145 -15.72 -7.91 -11.37
CA VAL A 145 -14.65 -8.88 -11.65
C VAL A 145 -13.28 -8.20 -11.52
N ARG A 146 -13.08 -7.03 -12.13
CA ARG A 146 -11.83 -6.26 -11.99
C ARG A 146 -11.54 -5.90 -10.54
N ALA A 147 -12.54 -5.50 -9.76
CA ALA A 147 -12.38 -5.21 -8.33
C ALA A 147 -11.94 -6.45 -7.55
N LYS A 148 -12.47 -7.63 -7.88
CA LYS A 148 -12.04 -8.92 -7.29
C LYS A 148 -10.61 -9.30 -7.64
N PHE A 149 -10.12 -8.90 -8.81
CA PHE A 149 -8.77 -9.25 -9.29
C PHE A 149 -7.74 -8.11 -9.19
N ALA A 150 -8.13 -6.89 -8.81
CA ALA A 150 -7.25 -5.72 -8.83
C ALA A 150 -5.99 -5.91 -7.97
N ALA A 151 -6.12 -6.47 -6.77
CA ALA A 151 -4.99 -6.79 -5.91
C ALA A 151 -4.05 -7.84 -6.54
N VAL A 152 -4.63 -8.88 -7.17
CA VAL A 152 -3.86 -9.94 -7.87
C VAL A 152 -3.12 -9.36 -9.07
N SER A 153 -3.78 -8.54 -9.88
CA SER A 153 -3.18 -7.89 -11.05
C SER A 153 -2.05 -6.93 -10.66
N LEU A 154 -2.22 -6.14 -9.58
CA LEU A 154 -1.17 -5.26 -9.07
C LEU A 154 0.05 -6.07 -8.61
N SER A 155 -0.17 -7.15 -7.85
CA SER A 155 0.91 -8.03 -7.38
C SER A 155 1.70 -8.64 -8.52
N GLU A 156 1.01 -9.13 -9.55
CA GLU A 156 1.65 -9.74 -10.71
C GLU A 156 2.43 -8.73 -11.55
N ALA A 157 1.90 -7.52 -11.73
CA ALA A 157 2.60 -6.43 -12.41
C ALA A 157 3.90 -6.04 -11.68
N VAL A 158 3.82 -5.81 -10.37
CA VAL A 158 4.99 -5.50 -9.51
C VAL A 158 6.03 -6.62 -9.57
N ARG A 159 5.59 -7.89 -9.39
CA ARG A 159 6.46 -9.06 -9.44
C ARG A 159 7.19 -9.15 -10.79
N THR A 160 6.46 -8.97 -11.89
CA THR A 160 7.03 -9.06 -13.24
C THR A 160 8.06 -7.96 -13.47
N SER A 161 7.75 -6.71 -13.13
CA SER A 161 8.68 -5.57 -13.29
C SER A 161 9.96 -5.76 -12.46
N LEU A 162 9.81 -6.11 -11.19
CA LEU A 162 10.96 -6.31 -10.29
C LEU A 162 11.82 -7.51 -10.72
N THR A 163 11.21 -8.60 -11.19
CA THR A 163 11.95 -9.77 -11.70
C THR A 163 12.77 -9.39 -12.93
N ALA A 164 12.22 -8.56 -13.83
CA ALA A 164 12.95 -8.09 -15.01
C ALA A 164 14.19 -7.26 -14.61
N LEU A 165 14.05 -6.36 -13.63
CA LEU A 165 15.17 -5.56 -13.10
C LEU A 165 16.26 -6.41 -12.45
N ILE A 166 15.87 -7.43 -11.68
CA ILE A 166 16.84 -8.37 -11.07
C ILE A 166 17.60 -9.11 -12.18
N THR A 167 16.88 -9.63 -13.17
CA THR A 167 17.46 -10.41 -14.27
C THR A 167 18.37 -9.57 -15.16
N SER A 168 18.10 -8.26 -15.30
CA SER A 168 18.97 -7.33 -16.02
C SER A 168 20.17 -6.82 -15.19
N GLY A 169 20.35 -7.29 -13.95
CA GLY A 169 21.42 -6.81 -13.06
C GLY A 169 21.27 -5.36 -12.61
N ALA A 170 20.04 -4.84 -12.52
CA ALA A 170 19.80 -3.46 -12.11
C ALA A 170 20.31 -3.18 -10.68
N PRO A 171 20.80 -1.95 -10.39
CA PRO A 171 21.23 -1.59 -9.04
C PRO A 171 20.03 -1.48 -8.09
N LEU A 172 20.29 -1.65 -6.78
CA LEU A 172 19.28 -1.63 -5.72
C LEU A 172 18.34 -0.42 -5.81
N GLN A 173 18.90 0.77 -6.10
CA GLN A 173 18.13 2.00 -6.19
C GLN A 173 17.01 1.91 -7.24
N ARG A 174 17.28 1.29 -8.40
CA ARG A 174 16.27 1.15 -9.47
C ARG A 174 15.11 0.25 -9.04
N LEU A 175 15.37 -0.79 -8.26
CA LEU A 175 14.31 -1.62 -7.68
C LEU A 175 13.44 -0.80 -6.72
N LEU A 176 14.06 -0.02 -5.83
CA LEU A 176 13.31 0.81 -4.87
C LEU A 176 12.51 1.91 -5.56
N ASP A 177 13.05 2.52 -6.62
CA ASP A 177 12.32 3.49 -7.45
C ASP A 177 11.06 2.86 -8.05
N GLU A 178 11.17 1.64 -8.57
CA GLU A 178 10.04 0.90 -9.15
C GLU A 178 8.95 0.59 -8.10
N VAL A 179 9.36 0.22 -6.88
CA VAL A 179 8.45 0.00 -5.74
C VAL A 179 7.77 1.30 -5.32
N ALA A 180 8.51 2.41 -5.27
CA ALA A 180 7.96 3.72 -4.94
C ALA A 180 6.95 4.20 -5.99
N GLN A 181 7.22 3.94 -7.27
CA GLN A 181 6.30 4.25 -8.37
C GLN A 181 4.99 3.47 -8.27
N HIS A 182 5.05 2.16 -8.00
CA HIS A 182 3.86 1.33 -7.86
C HIS A 182 3.06 1.63 -6.58
N SER A 183 3.75 1.98 -5.49
CA SER A 183 3.09 2.28 -4.21
C SER A 183 2.59 3.73 -4.10
N GLY A 184 3.12 4.64 -4.93
CA GLY A 184 2.79 6.06 -4.89
C GLY A 184 3.20 6.76 -3.60
N CYS A 185 4.20 6.23 -2.89
CA CYS A 185 4.61 6.72 -1.57
C CYS A 185 6.12 6.51 -1.32
N PRO A 186 6.73 7.23 -0.36
CA PRO A 186 8.12 7.01 0.01
C PRO A 186 8.37 5.58 0.50
N VAL A 187 9.48 5.00 0.05
CA VAL A 187 9.92 3.65 0.40
C VAL A 187 11.23 3.75 1.17
N VAL A 188 11.33 3.04 2.29
CA VAL A 188 12.52 3.02 3.14
C VAL A 188 12.97 1.58 3.39
N LEU A 189 14.22 1.30 3.04
CA LEU A 189 14.89 0.03 3.30
C LEU A 189 15.76 0.16 4.55
N THR A 190 15.64 -0.78 5.50
CA THR A 190 16.40 -0.74 6.76
C THR A 190 17.07 -2.07 7.07
N ASN A 191 18.15 -2.03 7.85
CA ASN A 191 18.70 -3.24 8.47
C ASN A 191 17.99 -3.57 9.80
N LEU A 192 18.44 -4.63 10.47
CA LEU A 192 17.93 -5.06 11.78
C LEU A 192 18.19 -4.05 12.90
N ALA A 193 19.24 -3.24 12.76
CA ALA A 193 19.55 -2.15 13.67
C ALA A 193 18.78 -0.86 13.33
N HIS A 194 17.74 -0.97 12.50
CA HIS A 194 16.83 0.14 12.21
C HIS A 194 17.46 1.32 11.47
N ARG A 195 18.66 1.08 10.89
CA ARG A 195 19.38 2.05 10.08
C ARG A 195 18.87 2.01 8.66
N VAL A 196 18.61 3.18 8.09
CA VAL A 196 18.23 3.33 6.69
C VAL A 196 19.41 2.99 5.81
N LEU A 197 19.19 2.03 4.91
CA LEU A 197 20.18 1.59 3.91
C LEU A 197 19.94 2.32 2.59
N ALA A 198 18.68 2.47 2.20
CA ALA A 198 18.29 3.15 0.96
C ALA A 198 16.85 3.67 1.04
N THR A 199 16.53 4.63 0.18
CA THR A 199 15.22 5.28 0.10
C THR A 199 14.83 5.52 -1.34
N ALA A 200 13.53 5.52 -1.64
CA ALA A 200 12.99 5.92 -2.92
C ALA A 200 11.65 6.66 -2.78
N GLY A 201 11.26 7.37 -3.84
CA GLY A 201 10.06 8.21 -3.89
C GLY A 201 10.36 9.68 -4.13
N GLU A 202 9.32 10.51 -4.08
CA GLU A 202 9.47 11.95 -4.27
C GLU A 202 10.34 12.57 -3.17
N ARG A 203 11.34 13.37 -3.58
CA ARG A 203 12.35 13.92 -2.66
C ARG A 203 11.76 14.66 -1.45
N PRO A 204 10.75 15.54 -1.59
CA PRO A 204 10.18 16.23 -0.42
C PRO A 204 9.58 15.26 0.60
N ALA A 205 8.86 14.25 0.12
CA ALA A 205 8.21 13.26 0.96
C ALA A 205 9.24 12.33 1.64
N VAL A 206 10.31 11.95 0.94
CA VAL A 206 11.44 11.20 1.53
C VAL A 206 12.16 12.04 2.60
N ASP A 207 12.42 13.33 2.33
CA ASP A 207 13.09 14.23 3.27
C ASP A 207 12.28 14.40 4.56
N ASP A 208 10.95 14.49 4.47
CA ASP A 208 10.07 14.58 5.63
C ASP A 208 10.09 13.29 6.46
N VAL A 209 10.06 12.12 5.80
CA VAL A 209 10.21 10.82 6.48
C VAL A 209 11.57 10.72 7.19
N LEU A 210 12.66 11.13 6.54
CA LEU A 210 14.00 11.05 7.12
C LEU A 210 14.22 12.05 8.26
N ARG A 211 13.59 13.22 8.20
CA ARG A 211 13.65 14.22 9.29
C ARG A 211 13.07 13.67 10.59
N ASP A 212 11.96 12.94 10.47
CA ASP A 212 11.22 12.35 11.59
C ASP A 212 11.59 10.89 11.87
N TRP A 213 12.64 10.38 11.25
CA TRP A 213 12.95 8.95 11.25
C TRP A 213 13.04 8.33 12.63
N GLU A 214 13.67 8.97 13.62
CA GLU A 214 13.77 8.43 14.98
C GLU A 214 12.41 8.22 15.66
N ARG A 215 11.43 9.06 15.33
CA ARG A 215 10.04 8.91 15.80
C ARG A 215 9.35 7.78 15.04
N ILE A 216 9.46 7.78 13.71
CA ILE A 216 8.86 6.77 12.83
C ILE A 216 9.40 5.39 13.19
N ALA A 217 10.71 5.25 13.35
CA ALA A 217 11.41 4.08 13.82
C ALA A 217 10.80 3.52 15.11
N ARG A 218 10.68 4.36 16.14
CA ARG A 218 10.13 3.94 17.44
C ARG A 218 8.67 3.53 17.36
N GLN A 219 7.87 4.15 16.51
CA GLN A 219 6.45 3.84 16.34
C GLN A 219 6.27 2.56 15.50
N ALA A 220 6.94 2.48 14.36
CA ALA A 220 6.93 1.31 13.49
C ALA A 220 7.48 0.05 14.17
N TRP A 221 8.34 0.20 15.19
CA TRP A 221 9.05 -0.91 15.83
C TRP A 221 8.88 -1.00 17.36
N GLY A 222 7.99 -0.21 17.94
CA GLY A 222 7.73 -0.19 19.38
C GLY A 222 7.09 -1.49 19.89
N HIS A 223 7.90 -2.30 20.58
CA HIS A 223 7.61 -3.36 21.57
C HIS A 223 6.31 -4.21 21.44
N HIS A 224 6.41 -5.35 20.76
CA HIS A 224 5.91 -6.62 21.29
C HIS A 224 7.01 -7.70 21.17
N PRO A 225 7.85 -7.89 22.20
CA PRO A 225 8.69 -9.07 22.31
C PRO A 225 7.79 -10.24 22.68
N GLY A 226 7.45 -11.10 21.72
CA GLY A 226 6.66 -12.32 22.00
C GLY A 226 5.86 -12.89 20.84
N LEU A 227 5.67 -12.17 19.74
CA LEU A 227 4.98 -12.70 18.55
C LEU A 227 6.00 -12.99 17.45
N SER A 228 6.69 -14.13 17.60
CA SER A 228 7.12 -14.93 16.47
C SER A 228 5.87 -15.43 15.73
N GLY A 229 5.32 -14.57 14.88
CA GLY A 229 4.13 -14.84 14.10
C GLY A 229 4.23 -14.17 12.75
N THR A 230 4.26 -14.98 11.69
CA THR A 230 3.85 -14.58 10.35
C THR A 230 2.47 -13.94 10.43
N GLY A 231 2.36 -12.66 10.06
CA GLY A 231 1.08 -11.95 9.96
C GLY A 231 0.79 -10.97 11.10
N GLY A 232 0.36 -9.76 10.72
CA GLY A 232 -0.10 -8.74 11.65
C GLY A 232 0.57 -7.38 11.43
N GLY A 233 0.30 -6.75 10.29
CA GLY A 233 0.47 -5.30 10.16
C GLY A 233 -0.62 -4.63 10.99
N SER A 234 -0.23 -3.85 11.99
CA SER A 234 -1.15 -3.03 12.79
C SER A 234 -1.84 -2.01 11.85
N GLU A 235 -3.14 -2.17 11.66
CA GLU A 235 -4.01 -1.16 11.04
C GLU A 235 -4.11 0.04 11.98
N GLY A 236 -3.52 1.18 11.57
CA GLY A 236 -3.64 2.44 12.31
C GLY A 236 -2.59 3.50 12.00
N ASP A 237 -1.37 3.10 11.62
CA ASP A 237 -0.24 4.06 11.59
C ASP A 237 0.12 4.64 10.21
N GLY A 238 -0.57 4.26 9.12
CA GLY A 238 -0.28 4.79 7.79
C GLY A 238 1.03 4.26 7.15
N TRP A 239 1.69 3.26 7.75
CA TRP A 239 2.85 2.58 7.18
C TRP A 239 2.53 1.12 6.88
N VAL A 240 3.03 0.62 5.75
CA VAL A 240 3.01 -0.82 5.43
C VAL A 240 4.43 -1.36 5.53
N ARG A 241 4.60 -2.53 6.13
CA ARG A 241 5.91 -3.14 6.38
C ARG A 241 6.00 -4.55 5.80
N ALA A 242 7.19 -4.90 5.32
CA ALA A 242 7.56 -6.27 4.98
C ALA A 242 8.92 -6.62 5.59
N GLU A 243 9.06 -7.88 6.00
CA GLU A 243 10.31 -8.43 6.54
C GLU A 243 11.22 -8.89 5.40
N LEU A 244 12.51 -8.58 5.49
CA LEU A 244 13.52 -9.07 4.56
C LEU A 244 14.28 -10.19 5.24
N GLY A 245 14.14 -11.40 4.74
CA GLY A 245 14.85 -12.56 5.24
C GLY A 245 14.92 -13.69 4.23
N GLY A 246 15.98 -14.48 4.32
CA GLY A 246 16.24 -15.62 3.44
C GLY A 246 17.14 -16.63 4.13
N ARG A 247 16.98 -17.92 3.83
CA ARG A 247 17.76 -19.02 4.44
C ARG A 247 17.71 -19.06 5.98
N GLY A 248 16.57 -18.67 6.57
CA GLY A 248 16.38 -18.66 8.02
C GLY A 248 16.97 -17.44 8.75
N GLU A 249 17.62 -16.53 8.02
CA GLU A 249 18.16 -15.29 8.58
C GLU A 249 17.27 -14.10 8.24
N ARG A 250 17.21 -13.14 9.18
CA ARG A 250 16.57 -11.85 8.96
C ARG A 250 17.66 -10.84 8.59
N TRP A 251 17.44 -10.03 7.57
CA TRP A 251 18.40 -9.03 7.08
C TRP A 251 17.94 -7.61 7.35
N GLY A 252 16.63 -7.38 7.36
CA GLY A 252 16.11 -6.03 7.44
C GLY A 252 14.61 -5.95 7.22
N ARG A 253 14.14 -4.76 6.86
CA ARG A 253 12.73 -4.48 6.60
C ARG A 253 12.59 -3.47 5.48
N LEU A 254 11.45 -3.54 4.80
CA LEU A 254 10.96 -2.54 3.87
C LEU A 254 9.76 -1.83 4.48
N LEU A 255 9.73 -0.50 4.39
CA LEU A 255 8.60 0.33 4.82
C LEU A 255 8.06 1.14 3.64
N LEU A 256 6.74 1.07 3.41
CA LEU A 256 5.98 1.96 2.55
C LEU A 256 5.32 3.03 3.43
N CYS A 257 5.64 4.29 3.19
CA CYS A 257 5.34 5.39 4.10
C CYS A 257 4.16 6.23 3.61
N GLY A 258 3.03 6.20 4.31
CA GLY A 258 1.84 6.97 3.90
C GLY A 258 1.11 6.36 2.71
N TYR A 259 1.09 5.03 2.60
CA TYR A 259 0.36 4.33 1.55
C TYR A 259 -1.14 4.65 1.63
N ARG A 260 -1.72 5.12 0.52
CA ARG A 260 -3.11 5.61 0.46
C ARG A 260 -4.12 4.60 -0.06
N GLY A 261 -3.66 3.44 -0.53
CA GLY A 261 -4.54 2.35 -0.99
C GLY A 261 -5.09 1.50 0.15
N ASP A 262 -5.79 0.43 -0.19
CA ASP A 262 -6.30 -0.51 0.80
C ASP A 262 -5.15 -1.32 1.45
N SER A 263 -5.32 -1.65 2.73
CA SER A 263 -4.29 -2.33 3.53
C SER A 263 -3.85 -3.68 2.94
N ALA A 264 -4.74 -4.39 2.23
CA ALA A 264 -4.41 -5.69 1.66
C ALA A 264 -3.50 -5.56 0.43
N SER A 265 -3.82 -4.66 -0.49
CA SER A 265 -2.97 -4.33 -1.64
C SER A 265 -1.61 -3.78 -1.22
N GLY A 266 -1.58 -2.92 -0.20
CA GLY A 266 -0.34 -2.40 0.36
C GLY A 266 0.58 -3.51 0.87
N ARG A 267 0.05 -4.44 1.67
CA ARG A 267 0.80 -5.60 2.19
C ARG A 267 1.34 -6.47 1.06
N LEU A 268 0.50 -6.75 0.06
CA LEU A 268 0.87 -7.56 -1.08
C LEU A 268 2.02 -6.94 -1.88
N LEU A 269 1.98 -5.62 -2.11
CA LEU A 269 3.06 -4.88 -2.75
C LEU A 269 4.34 -4.93 -1.94
N ALA A 270 4.25 -4.71 -0.62
CA ALA A 270 5.41 -4.75 0.28
C ALA A 270 6.06 -6.14 0.29
N ASP A 271 5.27 -7.22 0.28
CA ASP A 271 5.76 -8.60 0.26
C ASP A 271 6.46 -8.92 -1.08
N ARG A 272 5.88 -8.53 -2.22
CA ARG A 272 6.54 -8.71 -3.54
C ARG A 272 7.85 -7.92 -3.64
N ALA A 273 7.86 -6.70 -3.12
CA ALA A 273 9.07 -5.90 -3.05
C ALA A 273 10.12 -6.55 -2.14
N ALA A 274 9.72 -7.10 -1.00
CA ALA A 274 10.62 -7.79 -0.10
C ALA A 274 11.25 -9.04 -0.73
N GLU A 275 10.45 -9.87 -1.42
CA GLU A 275 10.93 -11.03 -2.16
C GLU A 275 11.96 -10.63 -3.23
N ALA A 276 11.66 -9.59 -4.01
CA ALA A 276 12.57 -9.07 -5.03
C ALA A 276 13.90 -8.57 -4.43
N LEU A 277 13.84 -7.81 -3.33
CA LEU A 277 15.03 -7.31 -2.64
C LEU A 277 15.86 -8.44 -2.03
N VAL A 278 15.22 -9.46 -1.47
CA VAL A 278 15.90 -10.66 -0.96
C VAL A 278 16.62 -11.37 -2.09
N LEU A 279 15.96 -11.59 -3.23
CA LEU A 279 16.57 -12.21 -4.41
C LEU A 279 17.74 -11.38 -4.96
N HIS A 280 17.56 -10.06 -5.08
CA HIS A 280 18.62 -9.14 -5.51
C HIS A 280 19.87 -9.25 -4.64
N ARG A 281 19.71 -9.33 -3.32
CA ARG A 281 20.81 -9.52 -2.36
C ARG A 281 21.45 -10.89 -2.48
N MET A 282 20.66 -11.95 -2.64
CA MET A 282 21.18 -13.33 -2.76
C MET A 282 22.03 -13.54 -4.01
N LEU A 283 21.68 -12.86 -5.10
CA LEU A 283 22.43 -12.90 -6.35
C LEU A 283 23.67 -11.98 -6.32
N GLY A 284 24.01 -11.43 -5.15
CA GLY A 284 25.23 -10.65 -4.91
C GLY A 284 25.12 -9.16 -5.25
N GLY A 285 23.97 -8.70 -5.75
CA GLY A 285 23.84 -7.37 -6.36
C GLY A 285 24.86 -7.14 -7.48
N ALA A 286 24.76 -6.03 -8.21
CA ALA A 286 25.72 -5.73 -9.29
C ALA A 286 27.17 -5.49 -8.80
N SER A 287 27.42 -5.41 -7.48
CA SER A 287 28.68 -4.88 -6.94
C SER A 287 29.33 -5.72 -5.83
N GLY A 288 28.74 -6.84 -5.39
CA GLY A 288 29.29 -7.68 -4.30
C GLY A 288 29.34 -7.03 -2.90
N ARG A 289 29.04 -5.73 -2.80
CA ARG A 289 28.99 -4.94 -1.56
C ARG A 289 27.72 -5.21 -0.77
N THR A 290 27.83 -5.20 0.55
CA THR A 290 26.66 -5.21 1.46
C THR A 290 25.81 -3.96 1.23
N TRP A 291 24.52 -4.01 1.59
CA TRP A 291 23.65 -2.84 1.49
C TRP A 291 24.11 -1.69 2.41
N GLU A 292 24.71 -2.01 3.55
CA GLU A 292 25.36 -1.04 4.44
C GLU A 292 26.52 -0.30 3.75
N GLU A 293 27.42 -1.02 3.09
CA GLU A 293 28.53 -0.43 2.34
C GLU A 293 28.03 0.42 1.16
N GLN A 294 27.00 -0.04 0.45
CA GLN A 294 26.37 0.74 -0.63
C GLN A 294 25.75 2.05 -0.10
N SER A 295 25.10 1.99 1.07
CA SER A 295 24.54 3.17 1.73
C SER A 295 25.61 4.19 2.12
N ALA A 296 26.67 3.72 2.79
CA ALA A 296 27.81 4.55 3.18
C ALA A 296 28.50 5.15 1.94
N HIS A 297 28.68 4.37 0.88
CA HIS A 297 29.24 4.82 -0.39
C HIS A 297 28.40 5.95 -1.00
N GLY A 298 27.08 5.77 -1.13
CA GLY A 298 26.20 6.81 -1.69
C GLY A 298 26.27 8.11 -0.89
N LEU A 299 26.23 8.03 0.44
CA LEU A 299 26.36 9.21 1.32
C LEU A 299 27.69 9.93 1.17
N LEU A 300 28.80 9.18 1.13
CA LEU A 300 30.15 9.75 1.01
C LEU A 300 30.41 10.32 -0.38
N THR A 301 29.88 9.69 -1.44
CA THR A 301 29.94 10.23 -2.81
C THR A 301 29.13 11.52 -2.95
N ASP A 302 27.92 11.59 -2.38
CA ASP A 302 27.11 12.82 -2.38
C ASP A 302 27.81 13.95 -1.61
N LEU A 303 28.47 13.61 -0.48
CA LEU A 303 29.24 14.55 0.31
C LEU A 303 30.49 15.06 -0.44
N ALA A 304 31.26 14.16 -1.05
CA ALA A 304 32.48 14.50 -1.78
C ALA A 304 32.21 15.29 -3.06
N SER A 305 31.11 14.98 -3.75
CA SER A 305 30.71 15.70 -4.97
C SER A 305 30.13 17.08 -4.69
N GLY A 306 29.65 17.35 -3.47
CA GLY A 306 29.00 18.61 -3.11
C GLY A 306 27.67 18.87 -3.84
N THR A 307 27.15 17.88 -4.56
CA THR A 307 25.93 17.99 -5.37
C THR A 307 24.67 18.11 -4.51
N VAL A 308 24.69 17.52 -3.32
CA VAL A 308 23.58 17.55 -2.37
C VAL A 308 23.91 18.51 -1.22
N PRO A 309 23.07 19.52 -0.94
CA PRO A 309 23.31 20.43 0.18
C PRO A 309 23.32 19.70 1.53
N ALA A 310 24.20 20.12 2.44
CA ALA A 310 24.39 19.48 3.76
C ALA A 310 23.09 19.28 4.57
N ARG A 311 22.13 20.21 4.46
CA ARG A 311 20.81 20.10 5.11
C ARG A 311 20.01 18.85 4.72
N HIS A 312 20.23 18.30 3.52
CA HIS A 312 19.59 17.07 3.04
C HIS A 312 20.44 15.83 3.36
N LEU A 313 21.75 15.99 3.56
CA LEU A 313 22.64 14.89 3.96
C LEU A 313 22.55 14.55 5.45
N LEU A 314 22.35 15.54 6.32
CA LEU A 314 22.30 15.31 7.78
C LEU A 314 21.17 14.36 8.21
N PRO A 315 19.92 14.47 7.74
CA PRO A 315 18.86 13.50 8.05
C PRO A 315 19.20 12.10 7.56
N ARG A 316 19.75 11.97 6.33
CA ARG A 316 20.16 10.68 5.78
C ARG A 316 21.28 10.04 6.60
N ALA A 317 22.31 10.80 6.97
CA ALA A 317 23.41 10.33 7.81
C ALA A 317 22.91 9.89 9.20
N ARG A 318 22.02 10.66 9.82
CA ARG A 318 21.37 10.30 11.09
C ARG A 318 20.59 8.99 10.95
N ALA A 319 19.78 8.87 9.90
CA ALA A 319 18.96 7.69 9.65
C ALA A 319 19.80 6.45 9.33
N ALA A 320 20.97 6.62 8.72
CA ALA A 320 21.97 5.57 8.52
C ALA A 320 22.72 5.18 9.82
N GLY A 321 22.43 5.84 10.94
CA GLY A 321 23.01 5.54 12.25
C GLY A 321 24.29 6.29 12.58
N LEU A 322 24.69 7.27 11.77
CA LEU A 322 25.79 8.18 12.11
C LEU A 322 25.27 9.23 13.10
N PRO A 323 25.87 9.39 14.30
CA PRO A 323 25.51 10.47 15.20
C PRO A 323 25.76 11.82 14.51
N VAL A 324 24.77 12.72 14.52
CA VAL A 324 24.91 14.06 13.89
C VAL A 324 24.68 15.22 14.84
N ASN A 325 24.01 14.99 15.97
CA ASN A 325 23.65 16.06 16.91
C ASN A 325 24.84 16.41 17.80
N ARG A 326 25.26 17.68 17.78
CA ARG A 326 26.40 18.21 18.56
C ARG A 326 27.69 17.41 18.32
N ARG A 327 27.95 17.08 17.05
CA ARG A 327 29.14 16.34 16.62
C ARG A 327 30.07 17.21 15.77
N THR A 328 31.34 16.84 15.75
CA THR A 328 32.36 17.32 14.83
C THR A 328 32.62 16.21 13.82
N PHE A 329 32.52 16.52 12.53
CA PHE A 329 32.79 15.55 11.47
C PHE A 329 34.22 15.69 10.98
N VAL A 330 34.95 14.58 10.92
CA VAL A 330 36.35 14.55 10.45
C VAL A 330 36.42 13.66 9.21
N PRO A 331 36.55 14.23 8.01
CA PRO A 331 36.78 13.46 6.80
C PRO A 331 38.23 13.01 6.73
N LEU A 332 38.44 11.73 6.42
CA LEU A 332 39.76 11.12 6.24
C LEU A 332 39.77 10.34 4.94
N VAL A 333 40.92 10.28 4.29
CA VAL A 333 41.16 9.44 3.12
C VAL A 333 42.31 8.51 3.44
N VAL A 334 42.08 7.21 3.27
CA VAL A 334 43.07 6.17 3.53
C VAL A 334 43.34 5.43 2.22
N PRO A 335 44.47 5.71 1.55
CA PRO A 335 44.82 5.04 0.29
C PRO A 335 45.03 3.54 0.48
N GLY A 336 44.48 2.72 -0.42
CA GLY A 336 44.74 1.28 -0.48
C GLY A 336 44.26 0.47 0.73
N ALA A 337 43.37 1.04 1.55
CA ALA A 337 42.81 0.36 2.70
C ALA A 337 41.45 -0.27 2.37
N GLU A 338 41.33 -1.58 2.58
CA GLU A 338 40.06 -2.28 2.49
C GLU A 338 39.02 -1.71 3.48
N PRO A 339 37.80 -1.34 3.04
CA PRO A 339 36.75 -0.80 3.90
C PRO A 339 36.49 -1.67 5.14
N GLY A 340 36.42 -3.00 4.96
CA GLY A 340 36.20 -3.93 6.07
C GLY A 340 37.33 -4.01 7.10
N ARG A 341 38.56 -3.61 6.75
CA ARG A 341 39.67 -3.47 7.72
C ARG A 341 39.50 -2.19 8.53
N LEU A 342 39.20 -1.08 7.87
CA LEU A 342 38.96 0.21 8.51
C LEU A 342 37.81 0.14 9.50
N ASP A 343 36.70 -0.47 9.10
CA ASP A 343 35.53 -0.66 9.94
C ASP A 343 35.84 -1.42 11.24
N ARG A 344 36.69 -2.45 11.16
CA ARG A 344 37.18 -3.20 12.33
C ARG A 344 38.04 -2.34 13.25
N VAL A 345 38.91 -1.51 12.68
CA VAL A 345 39.76 -0.61 13.47
C VAL A 345 38.93 0.46 14.17
N LEU A 346 37.95 1.07 13.49
CA LEU A 346 37.04 2.04 14.09
C LEU A 346 36.28 1.44 15.28
N ARG A 347 35.74 0.23 15.12
CA ARG A 347 35.05 -0.51 16.20
C ARG A 347 35.99 -0.77 17.39
N THR A 348 37.24 -1.16 17.13
CA THR A 348 38.24 -1.42 18.19
C THR A 348 38.58 -0.16 18.99
N LEU A 349 38.58 1.00 18.32
CA LEU A 349 38.86 2.29 18.94
C LEU A 349 37.61 2.96 19.54
N GLY A 350 36.43 2.33 19.43
CA GLY A 350 35.17 2.94 19.85
C GLY A 350 34.77 4.17 19.04
N LEU A 351 35.31 4.32 17.82
CA LEU A 351 35.01 5.43 16.94
C LEU A 351 33.79 5.11 16.09
N THR A 352 32.93 6.10 15.91
CA THR A 352 31.76 5.99 15.02
C THR A 352 32.04 6.74 13.73
N GLY A 353 31.83 6.08 12.59
CA GLY A 353 32.03 6.70 11.29
C GLY A 353 31.40 5.91 10.17
N LEU A 354 31.33 6.53 8.99
CA LEU A 354 31.00 5.86 7.73
C LEU A 354 32.29 5.56 6.99
N VAL A 355 32.38 4.38 6.39
CA VAL A 355 33.52 3.93 5.60
C VAL A 355 33.02 3.48 4.24
N ALA A 356 33.61 3.99 3.17
CA ALA A 356 33.38 3.47 1.83
C ALA A 356 34.57 3.72 0.93
N GLU A 357 34.82 2.78 0.03
CA GLU A 357 35.72 2.97 -1.10
C GLU A 357 35.09 3.95 -2.09
N LEU A 358 35.79 5.02 -2.44
CA LEU A 358 35.41 5.97 -3.49
C LEU A 358 36.19 5.64 -4.78
N ALA A 359 36.06 6.48 -5.81
CA ALA A 359 36.85 6.33 -7.04
C ALA A 359 38.37 6.32 -6.73
N ASP A 360 39.14 5.71 -7.63
CA ASP A 360 40.61 5.67 -7.58
C ASP A 360 41.24 4.82 -6.45
N GLY A 361 40.49 3.88 -5.86
CA GLY A 361 41.01 2.96 -4.84
C GLY A 361 41.31 3.62 -3.48
N ALA A 362 40.79 4.83 -3.28
CA ALA A 362 40.88 5.56 -2.02
C ALA A 362 39.65 5.26 -1.15
N THR A 363 39.89 4.86 0.10
CA THR A 363 38.80 4.64 1.06
C THR A 363 38.57 5.89 1.89
N ALA A 364 37.38 6.45 1.77
CA ALA A 364 36.94 7.58 2.55
C ALA A 364 36.35 7.11 3.88
N VAL A 365 36.69 7.85 4.94
CA VAL A 365 36.13 7.68 6.28
C VAL A 365 35.59 9.01 6.75
N LEU A 366 34.33 9.04 7.17
CA LEU A 366 33.74 10.20 7.85
C LEU A 366 33.52 9.85 9.31
N LEU A 367 34.39 10.35 10.19
CA LEU A 367 34.23 10.19 11.63
C LEU A 367 33.18 11.16 12.16
N SER A 368 32.40 10.70 13.14
CA SER A 368 31.52 11.53 13.96
C SER A 368 32.00 11.53 15.40
N LEU A 369 32.59 12.64 15.82
CA LEU A 369 33.20 12.82 17.13
C LEU A 369 32.32 13.72 18.01
N ALA A 370 32.26 13.45 19.32
CA ALA A 370 31.70 14.41 20.27
C ALA A 370 32.56 15.69 20.32
N ARG A 371 31.95 16.82 20.65
CA ARG A 371 32.62 18.14 20.64
C ARG A 371 33.81 18.26 21.61
N ASP A 372 33.82 17.44 22.65
CA ASP A 372 34.87 17.36 23.67
C ASP A 372 36.00 16.40 23.28
N GLN A 373 35.86 15.66 22.18
CA GLN A 373 36.90 14.76 21.70
C GLN A 373 37.90 15.48 20.81
N ASP A 374 39.19 15.25 21.06
CA ASP A 374 40.29 15.77 20.26
C ASP A 374 40.40 15.00 18.93
N ALA A 375 40.05 15.68 17.84
CA ALA A 375 40.05 15.15 16.48
C ALA A 375 41.46 14.74 16.01
N GLU A 376 42.48 15.53 16.32
CA GLU A 376 43.85 15.27 15.87
C GLU A 376 44.44 14.07 16.62
N ALA A 377 44.23 14.01 17.94
CA ALA A 377 44.71 12.89 18.74
C ALA A 377 44.04 11.55 18.32
N LEU A 378 42.73 11.55 18.07
CA LEU A 378 42.01 10.35 17.64
C LEU A 378 42.38 9.92 16.22
N THR A 379 42.57 10.88 15.30
CA THR A 379 43.04 10.58 13.93
C THR A 379 44.46 10.01 13.96
N SER A 380 45.33 10.52 14.82
CA SER A 380 46.69 10.02 15.00
C SER A 380 46.71 8.58 15.54
N ARG A 381 45.84 8.26 16.51
CA ARG A 381 45.66 6.88 17.03
C ARG A 381 45.14 5.93 15.95
N LEU A 382 44.18 6.37 15.14
CA LEU A 382 43.68 5.61 14.01
C LEU A 382 44.79 5.30 13.00
N ALA A 383 45.57 6.32 12.61
CA ALA A 383 46.69 6.16 11.69
C ALA A 383 47.76 5.20 12.23
N ALA A 384 48.12 5.31 13.51
CA ALA A 384 49.06 4.39 14.16
C ALA A 384 48.57 2.94 14.13
N ARG A 385 47.28 2.72 14.40
CA ARG A 385 46.69 1.37 14.40
C ARG A 385 46.63 0.75 13.00
N LEU A 386 46.38 1.56 11.96
CA LEU A 386 46.36 1.09 10.57
C LEU A 386 47.74 0.71 10.02
N ARG A 387 48.81 1.36 10.53
CA ARG A 387 50.20 1.03 10.19
C ARG A 387 50.71 -0.23 10.91
N THR A 388 50.03 -0.65 11.97
CA THR A 388 50.37 -1.90 12.66
C THR A 388 49.77 -3.07 11.86
N PRO A 389 50.57 -4.11 11.52
CA PRO A 389 50.10 -5.23 10.71
C PRO A 389 48.95 -6.01 11.36
#